data_AF-A0A7X8PAS4-F1
#
_entry.id   AF-A0A7X8PAS4-F1
#
_cell.length_a   1.000
_cell.length_b   1.000
_cell.length_c   1.000
_cell.angle_alpha   90.00
_cell.angle_beta   90.00
_cell.angle_gamma   90.00
#
_symmetry.space_group_name_H-M   'P 1'
#
loop_
_entity.id
_entity.type
_entity.pdbx_description
1 polymer ?
#
loop_
_entity_poly.entity_id
_entity_poly.type
_entity_poly.pdbx_seq_one_letter_code
_entity_poly.pdbx_strand_id
1 'polypeptide(L)'
;MDGATFDFGACVNHITAEILTFASAKSISLNAKMVDGATMRGAETAAAIAMRTLLENAVKITSQGSRIEICLTADAQNIALRIRDNGPSLNRGDEQCFF
;
A
#
# COMPACT_ATOMS: atom_id res chain seq x y z
N MET A 1 -14.07 9.49 -20.79
CA MET A 1 -13.34 8.39 -20.13
C MET A 1 -14.33 7.69 -19.22
N ASP A 2 -14.96 6.62 -19.72
CA ASP A 2 -15.91 5.83 -18.94
C ASP A 2 -15.13 4.81 -18.10
N GLY A 3 -14.65 5.25 -16.95
CA GLY A 3 -14.07 4.33 -15.96
C GLY A 3 -15.20 3.58 -15.27
N ALA A 4 -15.08 2.26 -15.16
CA ALA A 4 -15.94 1.49 -14.27
C ALA A 4 -15.66 1.89 -12.82
N THR A 5 -16.67 1.81 -11.96
CA THR A 5 -16.44 1.92 -10.51
C THR A 5 -15.97 0.56 -10.03
N PHE A 6 -14.85 0.52 -9.33
CA PHE A 6 -14.28 -0.69 -8.78
C PHE A 6 -13.84 -0.46 -7.34
N ASP A 7 -13.74 -1.55 -6.59
CA ASP A 7 -13.25 -1.53 -5.22
C ASP A 7 -11.73 -1.45 -5.22
N PHE A 8 -11.21 -0.27 -4.93
CA PHE A 8 -9.78 -0.02 -4.89
C PHE A 8 -9.14 -0.65 -3.65
N GLY A 9 -9.89 -0.80 -2.55
CA GLY A 9 -9.44 -1.54 -1.37
C GLY A 9 -9.18 -3.01 -1.68
N ALA A 10 -10.10 -3.66 -2.39
CA ALA A 10 -9.93 -5.04 -2.86
C ALA A 10 -8.70 -5.18 -3.78
N CYS A 11 -8.51 -4.23 -4.70
CA CYS A 11 -7.35 -4.19 -5.59
C CYS A 11 -6.02 -4.05 -4.81
N VAL A 12 -5.95 -3.11 -3.86
CA VAL A 12 -4.79 -2.90 -2.98
C VAL A 12 -4.50 -4.15 -2.16
N ASN A 13 -5.52 -4.79 -1.60
CA ASN A 13 -5.37 -6.00 -0.80
C ASN A 13 -4.78 -7.16 -1.62
N HIS A 14 -5.31 -7.36 -2.83
CA HIS A 14 -4.85 -8.42 -3.73
C HIS A 14 -3.35 -8.26 -4.03
N ILE A 15 -2.95 -7.07 -4.46
CA ILE A 15 -1.55 -6.80 -4.83
C ILE A 15 -0.64 -6.84 -3.61
N THR A 16 -1.12 -6.37 -2.45
CA THR A 16 -0.36 -6.47 -1.20
C THR A 16 -0.09 -7.92 -0.83
N ALA A 17 -1.06 -8.82 -1.00
CA ALA A 17 -0.88 -10.26 -0.75
C ALA A 17 0.15 -10.90 -1.70
N GLU A 18 0.14 -10.50 -2.98
CA GLU A 18 1.16 -10.96 -3.95
C GLU A 18 2.57 -10.51 -3.53
N ILE A 19 2.73 -9.23 -3.17
CA ILE A 19 4.02 -8.65 -2.77
C ILE A 19 4.48 -9.17 -1.40
N LEU A 20 3.56 -9.47 -0.47
CA LEU A 20 3.89 -10.05 0.84
C LEU A 20 4.70 -11.34 0.70
N THR A 21 4.37 -12.17 -0.30
CA THR A 21 5.11 -13.41 -0.58
C THR A 21 6.56 -13.12 -0.95
N PHE A 22 6.79 -12.13 -1.82
CA PHE A 22 8.13 -11.70 -2.22
C PHE A 22 8.91 -11.01 -1.09
N ALA A 23 8.24 -10.18 -0.29
CA ALA A 23 8.84 -9.45 0.80
C ALA A 23 9.24 -10.36 1.97
N SER A 24 8.41 -11.37 2.27
CA SER A 24 8.70 -12.37 3.29
C SER A 24 9.98 -13.14 2.99
N ALA A 25 10.26 -13.45 1.72
CA ALA A 25 11.52 -14.06 1.30
C ALA A 25 12.76 -13.18 1.60
N LYS A 26 12.57 -11.86 1.72
CA LYS A 26 13.61 -10.89 2.12
C LYS A 26 13.57 -10.54 3.60
N SER A 27 12.76 -11.22 4.42
CA SER A 27 12.51 -10.86 5.83
C SER A 27 12.01 -9.42 6.01
N ILE A 28 11.21 -8.94 5.06
CA ILE A 28 10.52 -7.65 5.13
C ILE A 28 9.08 -7.91 5.53
N SER A 29 8.60 -7.26 6.59
CA SER A 29 7.21 -7.39 7.06
C SER A 29 6.32 -6.35 6.40
N LEU A 30 5.15 -6.72 5.89
CA LEU A 30 4.16 -5.78 5.37
C LEU A 30 2.95 -5.72 6.29
N ASN A 31 2.49 -4.52 6.61
CA ASN A 31 1.22 -4.30 7.29
C ASN A 31 0.34 -3.41 6.42
N ALA A 32 -0.86 -3.90 6.10
CA ALA A 32 -1.89 -3.12 5.44
C ALA A 32 -2.98 -2.74 6.45
N LYS A 33 -3.32 -1.45 6.48
CA LYS A 33 -4.55 -0.92 7.09
C LYS A 33 -5.41 -0.39 5.97
N MET A 34 -6.58 -0.98 5.79
CA MET A 34 -7.52 -0.59 4.75
C MET A 34 -8.84 -0.20 5.39
N VAL A 35 -9.49 0.78 4.79
CA VAL A 35 -10.88 1.13 5.11
C VAL A 35 -11.82 0.48 4.09
N ASP A 36 -12.99 0.07 4.56
CA ASP A 36 -14.05 -0.43 3.69
C ASP A 36 -14.64 0.70 2.83
N GLY A 37 -15.20 0.35 1.67
CA GLY A 37 -15.90 1.30 0.80
C GLY A 37 -14.99 2.24 0.02
N ALA A 38 -13.69 1.94 -0.10
CA ALA A 38 -12.77 2.68 -0.95
C ALA A 38 -13.00 2.34 -2.43
N THR A 39 -14.08 2.87 -3.02
CA THR A 39 -14.41 2.68 -4.44
C THR A 39 -13.93 3.84 -5.30
N MET A 40 -13.26 3.55 -6.41
CA MET A 40 -12.77 4.56 -7.36
C MET A 40 -13.36 4.34 -8.75
N ARG A 41 -13.64 5.44 -9.46
CA ARG A 41 -14.00 5.38 -10.88
C ARG A 41 -12.74 5.48 -11.74
N GLY A 42 -12.48 4.48 -12.57
CA GLY A 42 -11.29 4.47 -13.41
C GLY A 42 -11.02 3.14 -14.11
N ALA A 43 -9.77 2.95 -14.52
CA ALA A 43 -9.30 1.67 -15.04
C ALA A 43 -8.63 0.88 -13.91
N GLU A 44 -9.32 -0.15 -13.42
CA GLU A 44 -8.81 -1.06 -12.37
C GLU A 44 -7.41 -1.59 -12.72
N THR A 45 -7.20 -1.99 -13.98
CA THR A 45 -5.90 -2.49 -14.44
C THR A 45 -4.79 -1.44 -14.32
N ALA A 46 -5.08 -0.17 -14.62
CA ALA A 46 -4.09 0.90 -14.50
C ALA A 46 -3.74 1.20 -13.04
N ALA A 47 -4.75 1.20 -12.16
CA ALA A 47 -4.56 1.30 -10.72
C ALA A 47 -3.73 0.14 -10.18
N ALA A 48 -3.99 -1.09 -10.63
CA ALA A 48 -3.23 -2.26 -10.24
C ALA A 48 -1.75 -2.18 -10.66
N ILE A 49 -1.49 -1.75 -11.89
CA ILE A 49 -0.12 -1.54 -12.39
C ILE A 49 0.62 -0.49 -11.55
N ALA A 50 -0.04 0.64 -11.25
CA ALA A 50 0.54 1.69 -10.42
C ALA A 50 0.85 1.18 -9.00
N MET A 51 -0.07 0.46 -8.38
CA MET A 51 0.09 -0.15 -7.06
C MET A 51 1.27 -1.11 -7.01
N ARG A 52 1.35 -2.03 -7.99
CA ARG A 52 2.42 -3.00 -8.08
C ARG A 52 3.76 -2.29 -8.21
N THR A 53 3.85 -1.30 -9.09
CA THR A 53 5.07 -0.49 -9.29
C THR A 53 5.50 0.18 -7.99
N LEU A 54 4.57 0.78 -7.23
CA LEU A 54 4.89 1.46 -5.97
C LEU A 54 5.34 0.47 -4.89
N LEU A 55 4.66 -0.66 -4.73
CA LEU A 55 5.00 -1.68 -3.74
C LEU A 55 6.31 -2.42 -4.08
N GLU A 56 6.54 -2.72 -5.35
CA GLU A 56 7.81 -3.29 -5.81
C GLU A 56 8.96 -2.32 -5.54
N ASN A 57 8.77 -1.02 -5.78
CA ASN A 57 9.77 0.00 -5.45
C ASN A 57 10.02 0.06 -3.94
N ALA A 58 8.96 0.03 -3.11
CA ALA A 58 9.09 0.04 -1.67
C ALA A 58 9.90 -1.18 -1.19
N VAL A 59 9.57 -2.40 -1.62
CA VAL A 59 10.31 -3.63 -1.26
C VAL A 59 11.75 -3.62 -1.78
N LYS A 60 11.98 -3.04 -2.95
CA LYS A 60 13.32 -2.96 -3.55
C LYS A 60 14.25 -2.04 -2.77
N ILE A 61 13.74 -0.90 -2.29
CA ILE A 61 14.52 0.13 -1.58
C ILE A 61 14.63 -0.19 -0.08
N THR A 62 13.66 -0.89 0.48
CA THR A 62 13.62 -1.26 1.90
C THR A 62 14.71 -2.26 2.26
N SER A 63 15.43 -1.97 3.36
CA SER A 63 16.48 -2.86 3.88
C SER A 63 15.90 -4.15 4.47
N GLN A 64 16.67 -5.24 4.39
CA GLN A 64 16.30 -6.52 5.01
C GLN A 64 16.02 -6.36 6.51
N GLY A 65 14.99 -7.04 7.02
CA GLY A 65 14.57 -6.96 8.43
C GLY A 65 13.69 -5.75 8.77
N SER A 66 13.33 -4.93 7.78
CA SER A 66 12.51 -3.73 7.98
C SER A 66 11.02 -4.00 7.76
N ARG A 67 10.19 -2.99 8.04
CA ARG A 67 8.73 -3.08 7.88
C ARG A 67 8.23 -2.06 6.86
N ILE A 68 7.24 -2.44 6.05
CA ILE A 68 6.50 -1.55 5.16
C ILE A 68 5.07 -1.44 5.68
N GLU A 69 4.58 -0.22 5.83
CA GLU A 69 3.22 0.09 6.20
C GLU A 69 2.46 0.66 5.01
N ILE A 70 1.30 0.07 4.73
CA ILE A 70 0.38 0.45 3.67
C ILE A 70 -0.89 0.91 4.35
N CYS A 71 -1.29 2.15 4.12
CA CYS A 71 -2.52 2.71 4.68
C CYS A 71 -3.38 3.23 3.54
N LEU A 72 -4.60 2.70 3.45
CA LEU A 72 -5.64 3.19 2.56
C LEU A 72 -6.69 3.89 3.40
N THR A 73 -6.88 5.17 3.15
CA THR A 73 -7.96 5.98 3.74
C THR A 73 -8.90 6.44 2.65
N ALA A 74 -10.16 6.59 3.00
CA ALA A 74 -11.20 7.10 2.13
C ALA A 74 -12.07 8.06 2.94
N ASP A 75 -12.35 9.20 2.33
CA ASP A 75 -13.28 10.22 2.82
C ASP A 75 -14.32 10.51 1.75
N ALA A 76 -15.26 11.42 2.02
CA ALA A 76 -16.40 11.67 1.14
C ALA A 76 -16.02 12.13 -0.28
N GLN A 77 -14.77 12.56 -0.49
CA GLN A 77 -14.32 13.13 -1.76
C GLN A 77 -13.10 12.42 -2.34
N ASN A 78 -12.24 11.83 -1.50
CA ASN A 78 -10.97 11.29 -1.97
C ASN A 78 -10.65 9.93 -1.33
N ILE A 79 -9.78 9.20 -2.04
CA ILE A 79 -9.10 8.02 -1.53
C ILE A 79 -7.62 8.35 -1.52
N ALA A 80 -6.96 8.12 -0.38
CA ALA A 80 -5.53 8.30 -0.22
C ALA A 80 -4.86 6.98 0.13
N LEU A 81 -3.87 6.60 -0.67
CA LEU A 81 -2.97 5.49 -0.36
C LEU A 81 -1.63 6.05 0.09
N ARG A 82 -1.15 5.58 1.24
CA ARG A 82 0.19 5.87 1.76
C ARG A 82 0.98 4.58 1.91
N ILE A 83 2.21 4.57 1.40
CA ILE A 83 3.17 3.48 1.58
C ILE A 83 4.38 4.08 2.30
N ARG A 84 4.76 3.51 3.44
CA ARG A 84 5.88 3.96 4.27
C ARG A 84 6.79 2.79 4.56
N ASP A 85 8.08 2.89 4.25
CA ASP A 85 9.08 1.96 4.77
C ASP A 85 9.59 2.46 6.13
N ASN A 86 9.36 1.66 7.17
CA ASN A 86 10.06 1.74 8.43
C ASN A 86 11.29 0.83 8.33
N GLY A 87 12.24 1.22 7.46
CA GLY A 87 13.64 0.86 7.64
C GLY A 87 14.09 1.18 9.07
N PRO A 88 15.20 0.61 9.58
CA PRO A 88 15.76 1.01 10.86
C PRO A 88 16.08 2.51 10.81
N SER A 89 15.11 3.31 11.25
CA SER A 89 15.33 4.68 11.68
C SER A 89 16.15 4.52 12.94
N LEU A 90 17.46 4.76 12.85
CA LEU A 90 18.29 4.95 14.02
C LEU A 90 17.63 6.04 14.87
N ASN A 91 16.86 5.60 15.87
CA ASN A 91 16.40 6.36 17.01
C ASN A 91 15.24 7.36 16.79
N ARG A 92 14.34 7.37 17.79
CA ARG A 92 13.25 8.32 18.10
C ARG A 92 11.98 8.28 17.27
N GLY A 93 11.04 7.48 17.80
CA GLY A 93 9.76 7.96 18.32
C GLY A 93 8.98 8.98 17.49
N ASP A 94 8.07 8.47 16.67
CA ASP A 94 6.62 8.78 16.70
C ASP A 94 5.95 7.94 15.60
N GLU A 95 5.22 6.88 15.98
CA GLU A 95 4.64 5.90 15.06
C GLU A 95 3.20 6.26 14.64
N GLN A 96 2.88 7.55 14.52
CA GLN A 96 1.51 7.95 14.23
C GLN A 96 1.28 8.21 12.74
N CYS A 97 0.31 7.50 12.17
CA CYS A 97 -0.37 7.93 10.95
C CYS A 97 -1.07 9.27 11.25
N PHE A 98 -0.42 10.38 10.94
CA PHE A 98 -1.06 11.69 10.98
C PHE A 98 -2.04 11.83 9.81
N PHE A 99 -3.27 12.19 10.19
CA PHE A 99 -4.44 12.50 9.37
C PHE A 99 -4.28 13.85 8.68
#